data_AF-A0A2V5HQI2-F1
#
_entry.id   AF-A0A2V5HQI2-F1
#
_cell.length_a   1.000
_cell.length_b   1.000
_cell.length_c   1.000
_cell.angle_alpha   90.00
_cell.angle_beta   90.00
_cell.angle_gamma   90.00
#
_symmetry.space_group_name_H-M   'P 1'
#
loop_
_entity.id
_entity.type
_entity.pdbx_description
1 polymer ?
#
loop_
_entity_poly.entity_id
_entity_poly.type
_entity_poly.pdbx_seq_one_letter_code
_entity_poly.pdbx_strand_id
1 'polypeptide(L)'
;MAHQAHSISWNTLAQNLHHRSAPASPDSAQLVSDLYFRFRPAQGKEIGYFAESFARAIEEHTRTERRKYPAQYSPIQPDDLFLDDRLAERLRPLAYQWCTAYQDRKWPYGTTVKAESPKLCPHRDYTGDSNIRRSSISSSSSSSSISSSGSSSPDRREDHCGCPLPYRERMGSAFLRRYRRNDCYKFMDVNAGAFYNMQVVSSLMLLGEMDPVLRLAATPDNDLAEWMEMYECYCMTPDRGWDQLFAGALQMYLTLNILHSIPSLWDPASRQAANKKRSDEYRNTRIYQRTLRRWTFEGSSNEVAQHLHRRFFGLDGHFHWQTQVTRYRRDPGFLALLEATSEVRGARLGWLNDSTRPSETAAVGPTLILTNRTFPYGQVPFEVFLNCGKKAVFRPQLTDVARVEGYLRVRGGLPQELVEYITALAEYNSQHARRLPVPHDPLHHANRAELRDYLTRCWQVMVRCNMLAQEVGRKIDWVAQVVETLDRLVAKPPGKKLFKRELMDEYWEVTLAGGSGELPHRFRTYDRYV
;
A
#
# COMPACT_ATOMS: atom_id res chain seq x y z
N MET A 1 11.31 19.34 10.06
CA MET A 1 12.54 18.56 10.35
C MET A 1 12.26 17.12 9.98
N ALA A 2 13.26 16.40 9.46
CA ALA A 2 13.13 14.97 9.21
C ALA A 2 12.78 14.22 10.52
N HIS A 3 11.97 13.18 10.42
CA HIS A 3 11.57 12.36 11.56
C HIS A 3 12.78 11.55 12.06
N GLN A 4 12.90 11.39 13.39
CA GLN A 4 14.06 10.76 14.05
C GLN A 4 15.42 11.39 13.68
N ALA A 5 15.48 12.71 13.43
CA ALA A 5 16.72 13.38 13.01
C ALA A 5 17.87 13.34 14.03
N HIS A 6 17.60 13.00 15.29
CA HIS A 6 18.62 12.81 16.33
C HIS A 6 19.24 11.40 16.29
N SER A 7 18.53 10.42 15.74
CA SER A 7 18.95 8.99 15.71
C SER A 7 19.36 8.51 14.33
N ILE A 8 18.86 9.15 13.27
CA ILE A 8 19.11 8.77 11.88
C ILE A 8 19.92 9.85 11.18
N SER A 9 20.99 9.43 10.49
CA SER A 9 21.96 10.33 9.86
C SER A 9 21.48 10.90 8.51
N TRP A 10 20.33 11.58 8.50
CA TRP A 10 19.71 12.11 7.27
C TRP A 10 20.60 13.08 6.51
N ASN A 11 21.34 13.94 7.21
CA ASN A 11 22.26 14.90 6.60
C ASN A 11 23.37 14.18 5.82
N THR A 12 23.90 13.08 6.36
CA THR A 12 24.90 12.24 5.69
C THR A 12 24.35 11.66 4.39
N LEU A 13 23.11 11.15 4.38
CA LEU A 13 22.47 10.69 3.15
C LEU A 13 22.27 11.84 2.15
N ALA A 14 21.71 12.96 2.59
CA ALA A 14 21.38 14.09 1.71
C ALA A 14 22.61 14.66 0.99
N GLN A 15 23.78 14.69 1.64
CA GLN A 15 25.03 15.14 1.02
C GLN A 15 25.52 14.25 -0.12
N ASN A 16 25.09 12.98 -0.17
CA ASN A 16 25.41 12.03 -1.24
C ASN A 16 24.47 12.11 -2.43
N LEU A 17 23.47 12.99 -2.36
CA LEU A 17 22.45 13.17 -3.38
C LEU A 17 22.58 14.54 -4.03
N HIS A 18 22.21 14.64 -5.30
CA HIS A 18 22.00 15.91 -5.98
C HIS A 18 20.77 15.82 -6.87
N HIS A 19 20.02 16.92 -6.94
CA HIS A 19 18.89 17.04 -7.85
C HIS A 19 19.39 17.39 -9.25
N ARG A 20 18.86 16.72 -10.26
CA ARG A 20 18.96 17.11 -11.67
C ARG A 20 17.56 17.29 -12.21
N SER A 21 17.35 18.39 -12.93
CA SER A 21 16.12 18.63 -13.69
C SER A 21 16.23 17.95 -15.05
N ALA A 22 15.09 17.51 -15.62
CA ALA A 22 15.07 17.03 -16.99
C ALA A 22 15.58 18.13 -17.94
N PRO A 23 16.46 17.81 -18.92
CA PRO A 23 16.91 18.78 -19.91
C PRO A 23 15.74 19.22 -20.80
N ALA A 24 15.79 20.44 -21.32
CA ALA A 24 14.77 20.98 -22.22
C ALA A 24 14.87 20.42 -23.67
N SER A 25 15.88 19.59 -23.98
CA SER A 25 16.16 19.09 -25.33
C SER A 25 16.03 17.55 -25.40
N PRO A 26 15.38 17.01 -26.45
CA PRO A 26 15.16 15.58 -26.64
C PRO A 26 16.43 14.75 -26.88
N ASP A 27 17.57 15.36 -27.23
CA ASP A 27 18.83 14.63 -27.48
C ASP A 27 19.51 14.05 -26.20
N SER A 28 18.93 14.31 -25.02
CA SER A 28 19.43 13.83 -23.72
C SER A 28 18.44 12.88 -23.02
N ALA A 29 17.76 12.04 -23.80
CA ALA A 29 16.68 11.09 -23.44
C ALA A 29 16.96 10.11 -22.27
N GLN A 30 18.11 10.20 -21.58
CA GLN A 30 18.46 9.34 -20.45
C GLN A 30 18.30 10.02 -19.07
N LEU A 31 18.09 11.34 -19.01
CA LEU A 31 18.03 12.08 -17.75
C LEU A 31 16.61 12.58 -17.47
N VAL A 32 16.07 12.20 -16.32
CA VAL A 32 14.76 12.62 -15.83
C VAL A 32 14.92 13.56 -14.64
N SER A 33 13.89 14.36 -14.33
CA SER A 33 13.91 15.17 -13.11
C SER A 33 13.90 14.24 -11.90
N ASP A 34 15.01 14.14 -11.17
CA ASP A 34 15.13 13.22 -10.02
C ASP A 34 16.32 13.56 -9.12
N LEU A 35 16.41 12.84 -8.01
CA LEU A 35 17.63 12.75 -7.20
C LEU A 35 18.56 11.68 -7.75
N TYR A 36 19.84 12.02 -7.84
CA TYR A 36 20.90 11.14 -8.30
C TYR A 36 21.96 10.96 -7.21
N PHE A 37 22.51 9.75 -7.12
CA PHE A 37 23.74 9.51 -6.35
C PHE A 37 24.93 10.25 -6.98
N ARG A 38 25.78 10.82 -6.13
CA ARG A 38 26.98 11.56 -6.56
C ARG A 38 28.15 10.67 -6.95
N PHE A 39 28.24 9.48 -6.37
CA PHE A 39 29.40 8.57 -6.46
C PHE A 39 30.72 9.26 -6.10
N ARG A 40 30.69 10.13 -5.08
CA ARG A 40 31.88 10.76 -4.50
C ARG A 40 32.70 9.75 -3.69
N PRO A 41 34.01 9.99 -3.44
CA PRO A 41 34.75 9.25 -2.43
C PRO A 41 34.01 9.29 -1.09
N ALA A 42 34.06 8.20 -0.34
CA ALA A 42 33.33 7.91 0.91
C ALA A 42 31.81 7.64 0.77
N GLN A 43 31.20 7.82 -0.40
CA GLN A 43 29.74 7.67 -0.53
C GLN A 43 29.24 6.29 -0.09
N GLY A 44 29.95 5.22 -0.46
CA GLY A 44 29.57 3.86 -0.09
C GLY A 44 29.54 3.70 1.43
N LYS A 45 30.60 4.13 2.11
CA LYS A 45 30.70 4.11 3.57
C LYS A 45 29.64 4.97 4.26
N GLU A 46 29.37 6.16 3.73
CA GLU A 46 28.38 7.10 4.29
C GLU A 46 26.94 6.59 4.16
N ILE A 47 26.60 5.95 3.03
CA ILE A 47 25.30 5.31 2.83
C ILE A 47 25.16 4.10 3.75
N GLY A 48 26.22 3.30 3.91
CA GLY A 48 26.26 2.19 4.87
C GLY A 48 25.99 2.66 6.30
N TYR A 49 26.72 3.70 6.74
CA TYR A 49 26.52 4.31 8.05
C TYR A 49 25.09 4.84 8.26
N PHE A 50 24.50 5.47 7.24
CA PHE A 50 23.09 5.87 7.28
C PHE A 50 22.17 4.66 7.51
N ALA A 51 22.33 3.59 6.74
CA ALA A 51 21.51 2.39 6.84
C ALA A 51 21.66 1.70 8.20
N GLU A 52 22.87 1.63 8.75
CA GLU A 52 23.13 1.12 10.11
C GLU A 52 22.46 1.97 11.19
N SER A 53 22.52 3.31 11.07
CA SER A 53 21.84 4.21 12.02
C SER A 53 20.33 4.04 11.99
N PHE A 54 19.76 3.81 10.80
CA PHE A 54 18.34 3.52 10.62
C PHE A 54 17.96 2.19 11.28
N ALA A 55 18.71 1.12 11.00
CA ALA A 55 18.47 -0.21 11.56
C ALA A 55 18.56 -0.21 13.08
N ARG A 56 19.57 0.47 13.66
CA ARG A 56 19.73 0.62 15.11
C ARG A 56 18.52 1.33 15.75
N ALA A 57 18.05 2.40 15.12
CA ALA A 57 16.89 3.15 15.62
C ALA A 57 15.59 2.33 15.56
N ILE A 58 15.40 1.49 14.54
CA ILE A 58 14.26 0.56 14.51
C ILE A 58 14.38 -0.45 15.65
N GLU A 59 15.54 -1.07 15.82
CA GLU A 59 15.76 -2.11 16.85
C GLU A 59 15.52 -1.58 18.27
N GLU A 60 16.04 -0.38 18.58
CA GLU A 60 15.83 0.27 19.87
C GLU A 60 14.35 0.56 20.14
N HIS A 61 13.62 1.08 19.15
CA HIS A 61 12.20 1.33 19.28
C HIS A 61 11.38 0.04 19.31
N THR A 62 11.77 -1.02 18.59
CA THR A 62 11.13 -2.34 18.66
C THR A 62 11.25 -2.90 20.07
N ARG A 63 12.43 -2.86 20.68
CA ARG A 63 12.62 -3.30 22.07
C ARG A 63 11.77 -2.50 23.05
N THR A 64 11.72 -1.18 22.87
CA THR A 64 10.93 -0.29 23.73
C THR A 64 9.43 -0.55 23.57
N GLU A 65 8.96 -0.74 22.35
CA GLU A 65 7.55 -1.03 22.06
C GLU A 65 7.15 -2.41 22.60
N ARG A 66 8.00 -3.43 22.43
CA ARG A 66 7.71 -4.81 22.86
C ARG A 66 7.52 -4.94 24.38
N ARG A 67 8.22 -4.10 25.16
CA ARG A 67 8.10 -4.03 26.63
C ARG A 67 6.73 -3.56 27.12
N LYS A 68 5.90 -2.97 26.26
CA LYS A 68 4.52 -2.55 26.61
C LYS A 68 3.55 -3.73 26.70
N TYR A 69 3.94 -4.89 26.19
CA TYR A 69 3.11 -6.08 26.08
C TYR A 69 3.62 -7.20 27.00
N PRO A 70 2.74 -8.12 27.43
CA PRO A 70 3.13 -9.32 28.18
C PRO A 70 4.33 -10.07 27.57
N ALA A 71 5.24 -10.54 28.42
CA ALA A 71 6.41 -11.29 27.98
C ALA A 71 6.05 -12.69 27.44
N GLN A 72 4.92 -13.24 27.89
CA GLN A 72 4.44 -14.57 27.51
C GLN A 72 2.94 -14.50 27.24
N TYR A 73 2.47 -15.33 26.32
CA TYR A 73 1.08 -15.45 25.92
C TYR A 73 0.63 -16.91 25.97
N SER A 74 -0.62 -17.13 26.35
CA SER A 74 -1.26 -18.44 26.20
C SER A 74 -1.64 -18.68 24.74
N PRO A 75 -1.32 -19.88 24.19
CA PRO A 75 -1.71 -20.24 22.82
C PRO A 75 -3.20 -20.07 22.56
N ILE A 76 -3.55 -19.69 21.33
CA ILE A 76 -4.94 -19.56 20.88
C ILE A 76 -5.54 -20.96 20.70
N GLN A 77 -6.72 -21.17 21.26
CA GLN A 77 -7.53 -22.36 21.01
C GLN A 77 -8.51 -22.13 19.85
N PRO A 78 -8.93 -23.16 19.10
CA PRO A 78 -9.83 -23.03 17.96
C PRO A 78 -11.17 -22.33 18.27
N ASP A 79 -11.66 -22.50 19.49
CA ASP A 79 -12.92 -21.97 20.04
C ASP A 79 -12.76 -20.62 20.76
N ASP A 80 -11.54 -20.10 20.88
CA ASP A 80 -11.30 -18.77 21.43
C ASP A 80 -11.92 -17.70 20.52
N LEU A 81 -12.58 -16.71 21.12
CA LEU A 81 -12.91 -15.47 20.43
C LEU A 81 -11.65 -14.61 20.32
N PHE A 82 -10.95 -14.70 19.18
CA PHE A 82 -9.70 -13.99 18.95
C PHE A 82 -9.90 -12.49 18.74
N LEU A 83 -10.96 -12.09 18.03
CA LEU A 83 -11.36 -10.69 17.89
C LEU A 83 -12.63 -10.42 18.70
N ASP A 84 -12.47 -9.69 19.81
CA ASP A 84 -13.61 -9.19 20.57
C ASP A 84 -14.45 -8.19 19.76
N ASP A 85 -15.62 -7.82 20.29
CA ASP A 85 -16.55 -6.94 19.59
C ASP A 85 -15.95 -5.55 19.36
N ARG A 86 -15.14 -5.04 20.29
CA ARG A 86 -14.50 -3.72 20.17
C ARG A 86 -13.49 -3.68 19.03
N LEU A 87 -12.63 -4.68 18.93
CA LEU A 87 -11.64 -4.81 17.85
C LEU A 87 -12.33 -5.04 16.51
N ALA A 88 -13.38 -5.87 16.49
CA ALA A 88 -14.15 -6.13 15.28
C ALA A 88 -14.78 -4.84 14.73
N GLU A 89 -15.42 -4.03 15.58
CA GLU A 89 -15.98 -2.74 15.17
C GLU A 89 -14.91 -1.77 14.64
N ARG A 90 -13.74 -1.74 15.28
CA ARG A 90 -12.62 -0.89 14.88
C ARG A 90 -12.03 -1.31 13.53
N LEU A 91 -11.96 -2.61 13.25
CA LEU A 91 -11.43 -3.18 12.01
C LEU A 91 -12.41 -3.07 10.84
N ARG A 92 -13.73 -3.10 11.12
CA ARG A 92 -14.79 -3.21 10.11
C ARG A 92 -14.65 -2.25 8.92
N PRO A 93 -14.36 -0.94 9.09
CA PRO A 93 -14.24 -0.03 7.94
C PRO A 93 -13.09 -0.42 7.01
N LEU A 94 -11.96 -0.85 7.58
CA LEU A 94 -10.81 -1.33 6.81
C LEU A 94 -11.11 -2.68 6.18
N ALA A 95 -11.79 -3.58 6.92
CA ALA A 95 -12.26 -4.86 6.44
C ALA A 95 -13.14 -4.74 5.19
N TYR A 96 -14.10 -3.82 5.22
CA TYR A 96 -14.94 -3.54 4.07
C TYR A 96 -14.10 -3.16 2.84
N GLN A 97 -13.16 -2.24 2.99
CA GLN A 97 -12.32 -1.77 1.89
C GLN A 97 -11.55 -2.90 1.22
N TRP A 98 -10.80 -3.70 1.99
CA TRP A 98 -10.03 -4.79 1.41
C TRP A 98 -10.89 -5.97 0.97
N CYS A 99 -12.05 -6.22 1.57
CA CYS A 99 -12.99 -7.19 1.01
C CYS A 99 -13.45 -6.81 -0.40
N THR A 100 -13.71 -5.52 -0.66
CA THR A 100 -14.24 -5.05 -1.95
C THR A 100 -13.17 -4.66 -2.98
N ALA A 101 -11.90 -4.53 -2.57
CA ALA A 101 -10.83 -4.02 -3.44
C ALA A 101 -10.23 -5.08 -4.39
N TYR A 102 -10.25 -6.36 -4.03
CA TYR A 102 -9.64 -7.42 -4.85
C TYR A 102 -10.50 -7.72 -6.08
N GLN A 103 -9.91 -7.55 -7.27
CA GLN A 103 -10.57 -7.78 -8.56
C GLN A 103 -10.51 -9.25 -9.03
N ASP A 104 -9.88 -10.14 -8.25
CA ASP A 104 -9.83 -11.56 -8.58
C ASP A 104 -11.23 -12.18 -8.47
N ARG A 105 -11.71 -12.80 -9.55
CA ARG A 105 -13.04 -13.44 -9.58
C ARG A 105 -13.17 -14.58 -8.57
N LYS A 106 -12.05 -15.14 -8.11
CA LYS A 106 -12.00 -16.22 -7.12
C LYS A 106 -11.94 -15.70 -5.69
N TRP A 107 -11.89 -14.37 -5.49
CA TRP A 107 -12.02 -13.76 -4.18
C TRP A 107 -13.51 -13.73 -3.77
N PRO A 108 -13.93 -14.54 -2.79
CA PRO A 108 -15.36 -14.75 -2.54
C PRO A 108 -16.05 -13.56 -1.85
N TYR A 109 -15.28 -12.57 -1.37
CA TYR A 109 -15.78 -11.44 -0.60
C TYR A 109 -16.05 -10.18 -1.45
N GLY A 110 -15.54 -10.14 -2.69
CA GLY A 110 -15.56 -8.93 -3.53
C GLY A 110 -16.96 -8.42 -3.87
N THR A 111 -17.91 -9.32 -4.09
CA THR A 111 -19.29 -9.00 -4.49
C THR A 111 -20.32 -9.34 -3.42
N THR A 112 -19.92 -10.07 -2.37
CA THR A 112 -20.84 -10.57 -1.35
C THR A 112 -20.93 -9.64 -0.14
N VAL A 113 -19.88 -8.88 0.15
CA VAL A 113 -19.83 -7.96 1.29
C VAL A 113 -20.65 -6.70 1.02
N LYS A 114 -21.55 -6.36 1.95
CA LYS A 114 -22.46 -5.21 1.85
C LYS A 114 -21.90 -3.99 2.59
N ALA A 115 -22.04 -2.82 1.96
CA ALA A 115 -21.66 -1.53 2.55
C ALA A 115 -22.44 -1.24 3.85
N GLU A 116 -23.76 -1.50 3.81
CA GLU A 116 -24.70 -1.31 4.92
C GLU A 116 -24.83 -2.59 5.77
N SER A 117 -23.70 -3.13 6.23
CA SER A 117 -23.69 -4.24 7.19
C SER A 117 -23.90 -3.74 8.62
N PRO A 118 -24.57 -4.51 9.50
CA PRO A 118 -24.67 -4.20 10.93
C PRO A 118 -23.29 -3.95 11.55
N LYS A 119 -23.21 -3.15 12.62
CA LYS A 119 -21.94 -2.79 13.30
C LYS A 119 -21.10 -4.03 13.67
N LEU A 120 -21.77 -5.09 14.11
CA LEU A 120 -21.21 -6.41 14.37
C LEU A 120 -21.97 -7.46 13.59
N CYS A 121 -21.30 -8.52 13.13
CA CYS A 121 -21.98 -9.62 12.46
C CYS A 121 -22.96 -10.31 13.43
N PRO A 122 -24.28 -10.30 13.17
CA PRO A 122 -25.26 -10.93 14.05
C PRO A 122 -25.31 -12.47 13.88
N HIS A 123 -24.64 -13.00 12.86
CA HIS A 123 -24.74 -14.40 12.45
C HIS A 123 -23.71 -15.28 13.16
N ARG A 124 -24.00 -15.68 14.40
CA ARG A 124 -23.16 -16.61 15.19
C ARG A 124 -23.28 -18.07 14.73
N ASP A 125 -24.43 -18.44 14.15
CA ASP A 125 -24.80 -19.83 13.85
C ASP A 125 -24.51 -20.26 12.40
N TYR A 126 -23.70 -19.51 11.65
CA TYR A 126 -23.29 -19.89 10.28
C TYR A 126 -22.22 -21.00 10.33
N THR A 127 -22.58 -22.18 10.84
CA THR A 127 -21.81 -23.40 10.69
C THR A 127 -22.14 -23.97 9.33
N GLY A 128 -21.20 -23.88 8.38
CA GLY A 128 -21.27 -24.59 7.09
C GLY A 128 -21.18 -26.12 7.20
N ASP A 129 -21.53 -26.70 8.35
CA ASP A 129 -21.62 -28.13 8.58
C ASP A 129 -23.09 -28.55 8.65
N SER A 130 -23.76 -28.55 7.49
CA SER A 130 -24.96 -29.36 7.31
C SER A 130 -24.54 -30.83 7.18
N ASN A 131 -24.05 -31.42 8.26
CA ASN A 131 -23.96 -32.86 8.50
C ASN A 131 -23.54 -33.06 9.95
N ILE A 132 -24.52 -33.06 10.86
CA ILE A 132 -24.63 -33.90 12.07
C ILE A 132 -25.81 -33.33 12.87
N ARG A 133 -27.02 -33.78 12.53
CA ARG A 133 -28.08 -34.00 13.53
C ARG A 133 -28.80 -35.28 13.15
N ARG A 134 -28.33 -36.36 13.77
CA ARG A 134 -29.06 -37.61 13.91
C ARG A 134 -30.26 -37.30 14.81
N SER A 135 -31.47 -37.36 14.27
CA SER A 135 -32.71 -37.44 15.05
C SER A 135 -33.69 -38.35 14.32
N SER A 136 -33.85 -39.49 14.95
CA SER A 136 -34.74 -40.61 14.76
C SER A 136 -36.23 -40.25 14.63
N ILE A 137 -36.98 -41.12 13.94
CA ILE A 137 -38.44 -41.40 14.04
C ILE A 137 -39.31 -40.38 13.26
N SER A 138 -40.31 -40.72 12.42
CA SER A 138 -41.06 -41.96 12.13
C SER A 138 -41.63 -41.91 10.70
N SER A 139 -41.80 -43.10 10.16
CA SER A 139 -42.63 -43.49 9.01
C SER A 139 -44.03 -42.87 8.94
N SER A 140 -44.37 -42.33 7.76
CA SER A 140 -45.68 -42.59 7.12
C SER A 140 -45.57 -42.36 5.62
N SER A 141 -45.78 -43.45 4.90
CA SER A 141 -45.88 -43.61 3.46
C SER A 141 -47.01 -42.79 2.84
N SER A 142 -46.77 -42.22 1.65
CA SER A 142 -47.70 -42.26 0.50
C SER A 142 -46.96 -41.89 -0.79
N SER A 143 -47.14 -42.78 -1.76
CA SER A 143 -46.50 -42.89 -3.06
C SER A 143 -47.17 -42.06 -4.14
N SER A 144 -46.38 -41.47 -5.05
CA SER A 144 -46.72 -41.45 -6.49
C SER A 144 -45.58 -40.92 -7.39
N SER A 145 -45.25 -41.74 -8.39
CA SER A 145 -44.76 -41.44 -9.75
C SER A 145 -43.33 -40.95 -10.02
N ILE A 146 -42.62 -41.83 -10.74
CA ILE A 146 -41.34 -41.66 -11.44
C ILE A 146 -41.59 -41.03 -12.82
N SER A 147 -40.80 -40.02 -13.23
CA SER A 147 -39.99 -40.06 -14.48
C SER A 147 -39.25 -38.73 -14.80
N SER A 148 -37.93 -38.82 -14.68
CA SER A 148 -36.85 -38.36 -15.59
C SER A 148 -36.68 -36.90 -16.06
N SER A 149 -35.43 -36.46 -15.79
CA SER A 149 -34.50 -35.71 -16.65
C SER A 149 -34.51 -34.19 -16.58
N GLY A 150 -33.54 -33.67 -15.82
CA GLY A 150 -33.12 -32.28 -15.79
C GLY A 150 -31.91 -32.14 -14.88
N SER A 151 -30.73 -32.53 -15.39
CA SER A 151 -29.45 -32.37 -14.72
C SER A 151 -29.23 -30.90 -14.37
N SER A 152 -29.40 -30.55 -13.10
CA SER A 152 -28.94 -29.29 -12.54
C SER A 152 -28.08 -29.65 -11.33
N SER A 153 -26.76 -29.60 -11.54
CA SER A 153 -25.78 -29.63 -10.46
C SER A 153 -26.16 -28.60 -9.41
N PRO A 154 -26.13 -28.92 -8.10
CA PRO A 154 -26.33 -27.91 -7.08
C PRO A 154 -25.04 -27.08 -7.03
N ASP A 155 -25.12 -25.88 -7.61
CA ASP A 155 -24.18 -24.79 -7.43
C ASP A 155 -24.12 -24.49 -5.93
N ARG A 156 -23.17 -25.11 -5.20
CA ARG A 156 -22.91 -24.83 -3.79
C ARG A 156 -22.29 -23.44 -3.68
N ARG A 157 -23.11 -22.41 -3.73
CA ARG A 157 -22.76 -21.09 -3.22
C ARG A 157 -22.71 -21.23 -1.71
N GLU A 158 -21.50 -21.21 -1.14
CA GLU A 158 -21.36 -20.97 0.29
C GLU A 158 -22.04 -19.64 0.60
N ASP A 159 -23.17 -19.68 1.31
CA ASP A 159 -23.90 -18.46 1.63
C ASP A 159 -23.08 -17.62 2.62
N HIS A 160 -22.33 -16.66 2.09
CA HIS A 160 -21.63 -15.69 2.92
C HIS A 160 -22.66 -14.72 3.53
N CYS A 161 -22.60 -14.51 4.84
CA CYS A 161 -23.49 -13.59 5.56
C CYS A 161 -23.38 -12.10 5.13
N GLY A 162 -22.54 -11.78 4.14
CA GLY A 162 -22.32 -10.44 3.57
C GLY A 162 -21.67 -9.44 4.53
N CYS A 163 -21.25 -9.87 5.71
CA CYS A 163 -20.57 -9.00 6.68
C CYS A 163 -19.08 -8.87 6.32
N PRO A 164 -18.48 -7.67 6.42
CA PRO A 164 -17.05 -7.48 6.19
C PRO A 164 -16.15 -8.27 7.13
N LEU A 165 -16.63 -8.55 8.35
CA LEU A 165 -15.94 -9.34 9.37
C LEU A 165 -16.91 -10.35 10.01
N PRO A 166 -17.15 -11.50 9.38
CA PRO A 166 -18.06 -12.54 9.89
C PRO A 166 -17.60 -13.11 11.24
N TYR A 167 -18.54 -13.58 12.06
CA TYR A 167 -18.22 -14.15 13.39
C TYR A 167 -17.20 -15.30 13.30
N ARG A 168 -17.37 -16.23 12.34
CA ARG A 168 -16.43 -17.34 12.13
C ARG A 168 -14.99 -16.88 11.85
N GLU A 169 -14.81 -15.71 11.23
CA GLU A 169 -13.50 -15.15 10.90
C GLU A 169 -12.86 -14.40 12.07
N ARG A 170 -13.57 -14.32 13.20
CA ARG A 170 -13.10 -13.75 14.48
C ARG A 170 -12.64 -14.83 15.46
N MET A 171 -12.89 -16.10 15.16
CA MET A 171 -12.56 -17.25 16.02
C MET A 171 -11.11 -17.68 15.84
N GLY A 172 -10.51 -18.26 16.88
CA GLY A 172 -9.13 -18.77 16.85
C GLY A 172 -8.89 -19.76 15.71
N SER A 173 -9.85 -20.64 15.44
CA SER A 173 -9.83 -21.58 14.31
C SER A 173 -9.56 -20.93 12.95
N ALA A 174 -9.99 -19.68 12.74
CA ALA A 174 -9.73 -18.97 11.49
C ALA A 174 -8.27 -18.52 11.37
N PHE A 175 -7.64 -18.13 12.48
CA PHE A 175 -6.23 -17.72 12.54
C PHE A 175 -5.25 -18.90 12.59
N LEU A 176 -5.76 -20.12 12.83
CA LEU A 176 -5.00 -21.37 12.78
C LEU A 176 -5.03 -22.05 11.40
N ARG A 177 -5.68 -21.44 10.40
CA ARG A 177 -5.68 -21.93 9.02
C ARG A 177 -4.28 -21.89 8.44
N ARG A 178 -3.87 -22.99 7.80
CA ARG A 178 -2.53 -23.13 7.24
C ARG A 178 -2.43 -22.63 5.81
N TYR A 179 -1.27 -22.06 5.50
CA TYR A 179 -0.81 -21.90 4.14
C TYR A 179 -0.68 -23.28 3.49
N ARG A 180 -1.24 -23.40 2.30
CA ARG A 180 -1.09 -24.59 1.47
C ARG A 180 -0.40 -24.19 0.17
N ARG A 181 0.72 -24.85 -0.09
CA ARG A 181 1.42 -24.76 -1.37
C ARG A 181 0.46 -25.10 -2.51
N ASN A 182 0.52 -24.32 -3.58
CA ASN A 182 -0.36 -24.45 -4.73
C ASN A 182 0.41 -24.22 -6.03
N ASP A 183 -0.23 -24.57 -7.14
CA ASP A 183 0.28 -24.28 -8.47
C ASP A 183 0.06 -22.80 -8.82
N CYS A 184 0.78 -22.34 -9.84
CA CYS A 184 0.65 -20.96 -10.30
C CYS A 184 -0.78 -20.58 -10.66
N TYR A 185 -1.20 -19.38 -10.20
CA TYR A 185 -2.55 -18.81 -10.38
C TYR A 185 -3.68 -19.62 -9.70
N LYS A 186 -3.34 -20.51 -8.76
CA LYS A 186 -4.29 -21.24 -7.90
C LYS A 186 -4.31 -20.72 -6.46
N PHE A 187 -3.64 -19.60 -6.18
CA PHE A 187 -3.52 -19.06 -4.83
C PHE A 187 -4.87 -18.85 -4.15
N MET A 188 -5.81 -18.15 -4.80
CA MET A 188 -7.13 -17.89 -4.21
C MET A 188 -7.99 -19.15 -4.09
N ASP A 189 -7.85 -20.11 -5.00
CA ASP A 189 -8.60 -21.38 -4.94
C ASP A 189 -8.25 -22.17 -3.66
N VAL A 190 -7.02 -22.03 -3.18
CA VAL A 190 -6.47 -22.85 -2.10
C VAL A 190 -6.36 -22.10 -0.78
N ASN A 191 -6.04 -20.80 -0.81
CA ASN A 191 -5.67 -20.03 0.37
C ASN A 191 -6.56 -18.81 0.66
N ALA A 192 -7.68 -18.60 -0.05
CA ALA A 192 -8.51 -17.41 0.16
C ALA A 192 -8.94 -17.20 1.63
N GLY A 193 -9.30 -18.28 2.34
CA GLY A 193 -9.66 -18.22 3.76
C GLY A 193 -8.49 -17.78 4.65
N ALA A 194 -7.33 -18.42 4.54
CA ALA A 194 -6.14 -18.05 5.32
C ALA A 194 -5.65 -16.63 4.96
N PHE A 195 -5.67 -16.28 3.68
CA PHE A 195 -5.31 -14.94 3.20
C PHE A 195 -6.24 -13.85 3.76
N TYR A 196 -7.54 -14.12 3.87
CA TYR A 196 -8.49 -13.23 4.54
C TYR A 196 -8.06 -12.95 5.98
N ASN A 197 -7.72 -13.97 6.78
CA ASN A 197 -7.28 -13.77 8.16
C ASN A 197 -5.93 -13.04 8.23
N MET A 198 -5.06 -13.22 7.24
CA MET A 198 -3.83 -12.42 7.13
C MET A 198 -4.08 -10.94 6.83
N GLN A 199 -5.15 -10.59 6.10
CA GLN A 199 -5.56 -9.18 5.96
C GLN A 199 -6.04 -8.60 7.29
N VAL A 200 -6.69 -9.41 8.14
CA VAL A 200 -7.04 -9.00 9.52
C VAL A 200 -5.77 -8.77 10.35
N VAL A 201 -4.82 -9.70 10.36
CA VAL A 201 -3.54 -9.55 11.09
C VAL A 201 -2.81 -8.28 10.63
N SER A 202 -2.73 -8.06 9.31
CA SER A 202 -2.10 -6.87 8.75
C SER A 202 -2.83 -5.58 9.17
N SER A 203 -4.16 -5.64 9.26
CA SER A 203 -4.99 -4.51 9.71
C SER A 203 -4.77 -4.20 11.20
N LEU A 204 -4.63 -5.22 12.05
CA LEU A 204 -4.29 -5.07 13.47
C LEU A 204 -2.93 -4.38 13.64
N MET A 205 -1.91 -4.83 12.89
CA MET A 205 -0.57 -4.22 12.89
C MET A 205 -0.63 -2.75 12.46
N LEU A 206 -1.38 -2.44 11.41
CA LEU A 206 -1.57 -1.07 10.91
C LEU A 206 -2.24 -0.16 11.97
N LEU A 207 -3.24 -0.67 12.68
CA LEU A 207 -3.98 0.04 13.73
C LEU A 207 -3.23 0.11 15.07
N GLY A 208 -2.19 -0.70 15.25
CA GLY A 208 -1.39 -0.79 16.47
C GLY A 208 -1.93 -1.73 17.54
N GLU A 209 -2.85 -2.60 17.16
CA GLU A 209 -3.43 -3.63 18.02
C GLU A 209 -2.50 -4.86 18.02
N MET A 210 -1.35 -4.74 18.67
CA MET A 210 -0.33 -5.81 18.67
C MET A 210 -0.63 -6.94 19.65
N ASP A 211 -1.45 -6.74 20.66
CA ASP A 211 -1.70 -7.78 21.68
C ASP A 211 -2.26 -9.08 21.08
N PRO A 212 -3.30 -9.06 20.21
CA PRO A 212 -3.75 -10.27 19.52
C PRO A 212 -2.69 -10.84 18.57
N VAL A 213 -1.90 -9.97 17.91
CA VAL A 213 -0.86 -10.40 16.96
C VAL A 213 0.26 -11.15 17.67
N LEU A 214 0.70 -10.66 18.83
CA LEU A 214 1.71 -11.32 19.67
C LEU A 214 1.18 -12.63 20.25
N ARG A 215 -0.09 -12.67 20.65
CA ARG A 215 -0.74 -13.91 21.08
C ARG A 215 -0.77 -14.97 19.96
N LEU A 216 -1.04 -14.56 18.72
CA LEU A 216 -0.99 -15.44 17.56
C LEU A 216 0.44 -15.91 17.27
N ALA A 217 1.43 -15.02 17.35
CA ALA A 217 2.84 -15.37 17.16
C ALA A 217 3.35 -16.38 18.20
N ALA A 218 2.86 -16.31 19.44
CA ALA A 218 3.18 -17.25 20.51
C ALA A 218 2.45 -18.61 20.40
N THR A 219 1.46 -18.72 19.51
CA THR A 219 0.72 -19.97 19.32
C THR A 219 1.56 -20.96 18.51
N PRO A 220 1.82 -22.19 19.00
CA PRO A 220 2.62 -23.17 18.28
C PRO A 220 2.06 -23.46 16.91
N ASP A 221 2.96 -23.72 15.97
CA ASP A 221 2.62 -24.01 14.59
C ASP A 221 1.63 -22.96 14.02
N ASN A 222 1.95 -21.68 14.13
CA ASN A 222 1.28 -20.68 13.29
C ASN A 222 2.11 -20.47 12.01
N ASP A 223 1.47 -20.00 10.95
CA ASP A 223 2.16 -19.81 9.66
C ASP A 223 2.60 -18.35 9.44
N LEU A 224 2.65 -17.52 10.50
CA LEU A 224 2.95 -16.09 10.34
C LEU A 224 4.33 -15.86 9.72
N ALA A 225 5.30 -16.73 10.00
CA ALA A 225 6.63 -16.66 9.43
C ALA A 225 6.64 -16.96 7.92
N GLU A 226 5.79 -17.89 7.46
CA GLU A 226 5.58 -18.27 6.07
C GLU A 226 4.81 -17.17 5.33
N TRP A 227 3.83 -16.55 5.99
CA TRP A 227 3.02 -15.46 5.45
C TRP A 227 3.77 -14.13 5.31
N MET A 228 5.04 -14.07 5.71
CA MET A 228 5.85 -12.85 5.63
C MET A 228 5.99 -12.37 4.19
N GLU A 229 6.45 -13.23 3.29
CA GLU A 229 6.69 -12.90 1.89
C GLU A 229 5.90 -13.90 1.03
N MET A 230 4.79 -13.44 0.46
CA MET A 230 3.86 -14.30 -0.26
C MET A 230 3.57 -13.80 -1.67
N TYR A 231 3.39 -14.77 -2.56
CA TYR A 231 3.23 -14.59 -4.00
C TYR A 231 1.85 -15.09 -4.43
N GLU A 232 1.24 -14.44 -5.41
CA GLU A 232 0.15 -15.07 -6.17
C GLU A 232 0.60 -16.33 -6.93
N CYS A 233 1.82 -16.29 -7.46
CA CYS A 233 2.45 -17.38 -8.19
C CYS A 233 3.97 -17.25 -8.08
N TYR A 234 4.66 -18.38 -7.96
CA TYR A 234 6.11 -18.45 -7.79
C TYR A 234 6.93 -17.82 -8.93
N CYS A 235 6.33 -17.49 -10.09
CA CYS A 235 6.99 -16.78 -11.18
C CYS A 235 6.80 -15.25 -11.14
N MET A 236 6.09 -14.74 -10.13
CA MET A 236 5.82 -13.31 -9.94
C MET A 236 6.66 -12.72 -8.81
N THR A 237 6.63 -11.41 -8.65
CA THR A 237 7.20 -10.76 -7.46
C THR A 237 6.24 -10.94 -6.29
N PRO A 238 6.73 -11.10 -5.05
CA PRO A 238 5.87 -11.21 -3.88
C PRO A 238 5.10 -9.92 -3.68
N ASP A 239 3.81 -10.09 -3.37
CA ASP A 239 2.83 -9.01 -3.40
C ASP A 239 1.66 -9.24 -2.45
N ARG A 240 1.69 -10.29 -1.61
CA ARG A 240 0.57 -10.67 -0.71
C ARG A 240 0.98 -10.82 0.75
N GLY A 241 2.28 -10.83 1.02
CA GLY A 241 2.81 -11.02 2.36
C GLY A 241 2.55 -9.82 3.26
N TRP A 242 2.65 -10.03 4.58
CA TRP A 242 2.58 -8.90 5.51
C TRP A 242 3.82 -7.99 5.42
N ASP A 243 4.89 -8.43 4.73
CA ASP A 243 6.06 -7.61 4.41
C ASP A 243 5.72 -6.32 3.67
N GLN A 244 4.64 -6.34 2.89
CA GLN A 244 4.17 -5.21 2.11
C GLN A 244 3.80 -4.01 3.00
N LEU A 245 3.41 -4.24 4.26
CA LEU A 245 3.19 -3.19 5.26
C LEU A 245 4.44 -2.35 5.48
N PHE A 246 5.56 -3.00 5.80
CA PHE A 246 6.80 -2.28 6.06
C PHE A 246 7.46 -1.81 4.76
N ALA A 247 7.30 -2.52 3.64
CA ALA A 247 7.83 -2.08 2.35
C ALA A 247 7.21 -0.74 1.90
N GLY A 248 5.90 -0.58 2.08
CA GLY A 248 5.18 0.66 1.80
C GLY A 248 5.56 1.78 2.77
N ALA A 249 5.54 1.48 4.06
CA ALA A 249 5.95 2.42 5.10
C ALA A 249 7.39 2.92 4.87
N LEU A 250 8.35 2.02 4.60
CA LEU A 250 9.75 2.36 4.37
C LEU A 250 9.93 3.25 3.14
N GLN A 251 9.33 2.89 2.00
CA GLN A 251 9.47 3.68 0.78
C GLN A 251 8.91 5.09 0.93
N MET A 252 7.70 5.23 1.49
CA MET A 252 7.10 6.54 1.74
C MET A 252 7.89 7.36 2.76
N TYR A 253 8.34 6.70 3.84
CA TYR A 253 9.12 7.32 4.89
C TYR A 253 10.47 7.84 4.38
N LEU A 254 11.21 7.04 3.62
CA LEU A 254 12.48 7.46 3.01
C LEU A 254 12.24 8.58 2.00
N THR A 255 11.30 8.44 1.06
CA THR A 255 11.04 9.47 0.04
C THR A 255 10.76 10.84 0.67
N LEU A 256 9.82 10.93 1.63
CA LEU A 256 9.45 12.22 2.21
C LEU A 256 10.56 12.81 3.11
N ASN A 257 11.28 11.99 3.88
CA ASN A 257 12.38 12.49 4.71
C ASN A 257 13.61 12.91 3.88
N ILE A 258 13.93 12.19 2.81
CA ILE A 258 15.00 12.57 1.87
C ILE A 258 14.67 13.91 1.22
N LEU A 259 13.46 14.04 0.66
CA LEU A 259 13.02 15.27 0.01
C LEU A 259 12.96 16.44 0.99
N HIS A 260 12.45 16.22 2.21
CA HIS A 260 12.48 17.23 3.27
C HIS A 260 13.92 17.67 3.58
N SER A 261 14.89 16.77 3.54
CA SER A 261 16.31 17.05 3.84
C SER A 261 17.01 17.86 2.75
N ILE A 262 16.33 18.20 1.65
CA ILE A 262 16.84 19.05 0.57
C ILE A 262 15.90 20.26 0.39
N PRO A 263 16.03 21.31 1.24
CA PRO A 263 15.11 22.46 1.25
C PRO A 263 14.95 23.16 -0.10
N SER A 264 16.00 23.18 -0.91
CA SER A 264 15.99 23.77 -2.26
C SER A 264 15.02 23.10 -3.24
N LEU A 265 14.28 22.06 -2.85
CA LEU A 265 13.24 21.42 -3.66
C LEU A 265 11.82 21.75 -3.21
N TRP A 266 11.60 22.31 -2.02
CA TRP A 266 10.26 22.49 -1.47
C TRP A 266 10.07 23.82 -0.72
N ASP A 267 11.12 24.36 -0.11
CA ASP A 267 11.06 25.63 0.61
C ASP A 267 11.20 26.82 -0.37
N PRO A 268 10.22 27.75 -0.43
CA PRO A 268 10.27 28.88 -1.35
C PRO A 268 11.53 29.75 -1.23
N ALA A 269 11.98 30.02 0.00
CA ALA A 269 13.15 30.88 0.25
C ALA A 269 14.44 30.19 -0.23
N SER A 270 14.63 28.92 0.13
CA SER A 270 15.77 28.10 -0.30
C SER A 270 15.82 27.91 -1.81
N ARG A 271 14.65 27.80 -2.45
CA ARG A 271 14.54 27.69 -3.92
C ARG A 271 14.96 28.97 -4.61
N GLN A 272 14.52 30.13 -4.12
CA GLN A 272 14.94 31.42 -4.64
C GLN A 272 16.45 31.60 -4.49
N ALA A 273 17.00 31.31 -3.31
CA ALA A 273 18.44 31.40 -3.04
C ALA A 273 19.29 30.47 -3.95
N ALA A 274 18.74 29.31 -4.31
CA ALA A 274 19.41 28.33 -5.19
C ALA A 274 19.11 28.54 -6.69
N ASN A 275 18.44 29.64 -7.08
CA ASN A 275 18.00 29.93 -8.45
C ASN A 275 17.20 28.77 -9.10
N LYS A 276 16.37 28.08 -8.30
CA LYS A 276 15.56 26.94 -8.74
C LYS A 276 14.22 27.38 -9.33
N LYS A 277 13.86 26.82 -10.49
CA LYS A 277 12.59 27.08 -11.18
C LYS A 277 11.44 26.32 -10.52
N ARG A 278 10.19 26.60 -10.93
CA ARG A 278 9.00 25.82 -10.53
C ARG A 278 9.04 24.37 -11.02
N SER A 279 9.64 24.15 -12.18
CA SER A 279 9.90 22.80 -12.72
C SER A 279 10.79 21.96 -11.81
N ASP A 280 11.65 22.58 -10.99
CA ASP A 280 12.62 21.89 -10.14
C ASP A 280 12.06 21.48 -8.77
N GLU A 281 10.76 21.71 -8.55
CA GLU A 281 10.09 21.33 -7.31
C GLU A 281 10.06 19.81 -7.13
N TYR A 282 10.16 19.36 -5.87
CA TYR A 282 10.19 17.93 -5.52
C TYR A 282 9.05 17.10 -6.13
N ARG A 283 7.86 17.69 -6.32
CA ARG A 283 6.68 17.00 -6.87
C ARG A 283 6.86 16.58 -8.32
N ASN A 284 7.76 17.24 -9.05
CA ASN A 284 8.13 16.87 -10.41
C ASN A 284 9.24 15.82 -10.45
N THR A 285 9.74 15.32 -9.31
CA THR A 285 10.77 14.29 -9.30
C THR A 285 10.19 12.90 -9.54
N ARG A 286 10.95 12.05 -10.23
CA ARG A 286 10.60 10.65 -10.42
C ARG A 286 10.43 9.91 -9.09
N ILE A 287 11.32 10.11 -8.11
CA ILE A 287 11.19 9.50 -6.78
C ILE A 287 9.82 9.81 -6.16
N TYR A 288 9.37 11.06 -6.17
CA TYR A 288 8.07 11.43 -5.58
C TYR A 288 6.89 10.83 -6.34
N GLN A 289 6.79 11.08 -7.65
CA GLN A 289 5.65 10.64 -8.45
C GLN A 289 5.52 9.10 -8.45
N ARG A 290 6.65 8.39 -8.56
CA ARG A 290 6.68 6.92 -8.58
C ARG A 290 6.27 6.33 -7.24
N THR A 291 6.82 6.83 -6.13
CA THR A 291 6.45 6.37 -4.78
C THR A 291 4.98 6.67 -4.51
N LEU A 292 4.52 7.89 -4.81
CA LEU A 292 3.13 8.30 -4.61
C LEU A 292 2.17 7.35 -5.33
N ARG A 293 2.35 7.16 -6.64
CA ARG A 293 1.47 6.25 -7.40
C ARG A 293 1.55 4.82 -6.91
N ARG A 294 2.75 4.27 -6.66
CA ARG A 294 2.93 2.87 -6.22
C ARG A 294 2.18 2.54 -4.92
N TRP A 295 2.11 3.47 -3.99
CA TRP A 295 1.51 3.21 -2.68
C TRP A 295 0.12 3.82 -2.50
N THR A 296 -0.44 4.41 -3.56
CA THR A 296 -1.81 4.94 -3.55
C THR A 296 -2.69 4.43 -4.69
N PHE A 297 -2.22 3.48 -5.51
CA PHE A 297 -3.05 2.88 -6.55
C PHE A 297 -3.91 1.74 -6.04
N GLU A 298 -5.13 1.61 -6.57
CA GLU A 298 -6.09 0.57 -6.25
C GLU A 298 -5.97 -0.67 -7.13
N GLY A 299 -6.58 -1.77 -6.66
CA GLY A 299 -6.55 -3.05 -7.34
C GLY A 299 -5.23 -3.78 -7.17
N SER A 300 -4.45 -3.41 -6.14
CA SER A 300 -3.30 -4.19 -5.71
C SER A 300 -3.73 -5.28 -4.73
N SER A 301 -2.90 -6.30 -4.61
CA SER A 301 -3.01 -7.35 -3.61
C SER A 301 -2.73 -6.86 -2.17
N ASN A 302 -2.37 -5.58 -2.00
CA ASN A 302 -1.81 -4.94 -0.81
C ASN A 302 -2.68 -3.84 -0.23
N GLU A 303 -3.99 -4.04 -0.26
CA GLU A 303 -4.94 -2.99 0.07
C GLU A 303 -4.76 -2.41 1.48
N VAL A 304 -4.46 -3.27 2.46
CA VAL A 304 -4.17 -2.87 3.84
C VAL A 304 -2.92 -1.99 3.91
N ALA A 305 -1.83 -2.37 3.23
CA ALA A 305 -0.59 -1.60 3.24
C ALA A 305 -0.75 -0.21 2.59
N GLN A 306 -1.62 -0.10 1.58
CA GLN A 306 -1.86 1.15 0.88
C GLN A 306 -2.85 2.09 1.61
N HIS A 307 -3.64 1.58 2.55
CA HIS A 307 -4.69 2.35 3.22
C HIS A 307 -4.16 3.62 3.91
N LEU A 308 -3.09 3.48 4.70
CA LEU A 308 -2.48 4.62 5.42
C LEU A 308 -2.04 5.73 4.46
N HIS A 309 -1.47 5.33 3.33
CA HIS A 309 -0.92 6.24 2.33
C HIS A 309 -2.04 6.96 1.57
N ARG A 310 -3.05 6.23 1.07
CA ARG A 310 -4.19 6.84 0.36
C ARG A 310 -4.94 7.83 1.21
N ARG A 311 -5.21 7.47 2.47
CA ARG A 311 -5.87 8.36 3.43
C ARG A 311 -5.08 9.63 3.73
N PHE A 312 -3.75 9.54 3.83
CA PHE A 312 -2.91 10.72 4.05
C PHE A 312 -2.93 11.67 2.84
N PHE A 313 -2.77 11.13 1.63
CA PHE A 313 -2.72 11.94 0.41
C PHE A 313 -4.10 12.34 -0.14
N GLY A 314 -5.18 11.73 0.36
CA GLY A 314 -6.55 11.93 -0.13
C GLY A 314 -6.75 11.36 -1.55
N LEU A 315 -6.17 10.19 -1.82
CA LEU A 315 -6.11 9.59 -3.16
C LEU A 315 -6.83 8.24 -3.26
N ASP A 316 -7.79 7.96 -2.36
CA ASP A 316 -8.66 6.78 -2.49
C ASP A 316 -9.44 6.86 -3.82
N GLY A 317 -9.48 5.79 -4.59
CA GLY A 317 -10.18 5.75 -5.87
C GLY A 317 -9.50 6.50 -7.00
N HIS A 318 -8.28 7.01 -6.81
CA HIS A 318 -7.65 7.95 -7.75
C HIS A 318 -6.74 7.29 -8.76
N PHE A 319 -5.70 6.58 -8.28
CA PHE A 319 -4.80 5.84 -9.14
C PHE A 319 -5.26 4.39 -9.26
N HIS A 320 -5.18 3.83 -10.46
CA HIS A 320 -5.45 2.43 -10.73
C HIS A 320 -4.18 1.75 -11.29
N TRP A 321 -4.09 0.43 -11.16
CA TRP A 321 -2.93 -0.34 -11.63
C TRP A 321 -2.65 -0.11 -13.13
N GLN A 322 -3.72 0.04 -13.90
CA GLN A 322 -3.74 0.56 -15.27
C GLN A 322 -4.44 1.91 -15.31
N THR A 323 -3.70 2.94 -15.71
CA THR A 323 -4.26 4.26 -16.02
C THR A 323 -4.60 4.29 -17.50
N GLN A 324 -5.88 4.43 -17.82
CA GLN A 324 -6.34 4.70 -19.18
C GLN A 324 -6.40 6.21 -19.37
N VAL A 325 -5.67 6.72 -20.35
CA VAL A 325 -5.68 8.13 -20.73
C VAL A 325 -6.40 8.22 -22.06
N THR A 326 -7.65 8.69 -22.02
CA THR A 326 -8.45 8.96 -23.21
C THR A 326 -8.13 10.35 -23.75
N ARG A 327 -8.21 10.48 -25.07
CA ARG A 327 -7.77 11.67 -25.82
C ARG A 327 -8.53 12.93 -25.42
N TYR A 328 -7.90 13.83 -24.65
CA TYR A 328 -8.26 15.25 -24.61
C TYR A 328 -7.31 16.03 -25.53
N ARG A 329 -7.68 16.11 -26.83
CA ARG A 329 -6.89 16.69 -27.95
C ARG A 329 -6.38 18.12 -27.75
N ARG A 330 -6.74 18.81 -26.66
CA ARG A 330 -6.46 20.23 -26.40
C ARG A 330 -5.86 20.53 -25.03
N ASP A 331 -5.59 19.51 -24.19
CA ASP A 331 -4.91 19.77 -22.91
C ASP A 331 -3.38 19.80 -23.14
N PRO A 332 -2.69 20.93 -22.85
CA PRO A 332 -1.24 21.02 -22.94
C PRO A 332 -0.50 19.92 -22.17
N GLY A 333 -1.10 19.41 -21.08
CA GLY A 333 -0.56 18.31 -20.29
C GLY A 333 -0.54 16.97 -21.04
N PHE A 334 -1.48 16.74 -21.95
CA PHE A 334 -1.54 15.49 -22.72
C PHE A 334 -0.41 15.40 -23.76
N LEU A 335 0.00 16.51 -24.36
CA LEU A 335 1.11 16.53 -25.32
C LEU A 335 2.45 16.20 -24.64
N ALA A 336 2.72 16.82 -23.49
CA ALA A 336 3.90 16.53 -22.68
C ALA A 336 3.95 15.05 -22.25
N LEU A 337 2.78 14.47 -21.91
CA LEU A 337 2.68 13.05 -21.59
C LEU A 337 2.95 12.17 -22.81
N LEU A 338 2.40 12.49 -23.97
CA LEU A 338 2.59 11.71 -25.20
C LEU A 338 4.07 11.69 -25.61
N GLU A 339 4.70 12.86 -25.64
CA GLU A 339 6.14 13.03 -25.96
C GLU A 339 6.99 12.17 -25.01
N ALA A 340 6.80 12.33 -23.71
CA ALA A 340 7.49 11.56 -22.68
C ALA A 340 7.27 10.03 -22.81
N THR A 341 6.08 9.59 -23.23
CA THR A 341 5.79 8.16 -23.42
C THR A 341 6.32 7.56 -24.71
N SER A 342 6.62 8.36 -25.72
CA SER A 342 7.20 7.87 -26.98
C SER A 342 8.59 7.25 -26.77
N GLU A 343 9.28 7.67 -25.69
CA GLU A 343 10.57 7.17 -25.26
C GLU A 343 10.49 5.92 -24.33
N VAL A 344 9.30 5.58 -23.81
CA VAL A 344 9.13 4.51 -22.82
C VAL A 344 8.75 3.17 -23.50
N ARG A 345 9.71 2.24 -23.51
CA ARG A 345 9.51 0.88 -24.05
C ARG A 345 8.37 0.15 -23.30
N GLY A 346 7.33 -0.27 -24.04
CA GLY A 346 6.21 -1.05 -23.52
C GLY A 346 4.92 -0.25 -23.24
N ALA A 347 4.94 1.08 -23.39
CA ALA A 347 3.69 1.84 -23.52
C ALA A 347 2.94 1.35 -24.78
N ARG A 348 1.68 0.93 -24.62
CA ARG A 348 0.85 0.48 -25.75
C ARG A 348 -0.13 1.58 -26.10
N LEU A 349 -0.05 2.05 -27.35
CA LEU A 349 -1.16 2.76 -27.99
C LEU A 349 -2.18 1.70 -28.42
N GLY A 350 -3.30 1.62 -27.70
CA GLY A 350 -4.39 0.72 -28.04
C GLY A 350 -5.41 1.43 -28.92
N TRP A 351 -5.69 0.87 -30.09
CA TRP A 351 -6.99 1.03 -30.73
C TRP A 351 -7.91 -0.01 -30.06
N LEU A 352 -8.66 0.37 -29.03
CA LEU A 352 -9.72 -0.52 -28.57
C LEU A 352 -10.82 -0.48 -29.63
N ASN A 353 -10.76 -1.43 -30.57
CA ASN A 353 -11.95 -1.85 -31.32
C ASN A 353 -12.82 -2.63 -30.34
N ASP A 354 -13.68 -1.92 -29.62
CA ASP A 354 -14.73 -2.50 -28.80
C ASP A 354 -15.85 -2.99 -29.72
N SER A 355 -15.72 -4.21 -30.25
CA SER A 355 -16.75 -4.86 -31.07
C SER A 355 -17.99 -5.29 -30.25
N THR A 356 -18.06 -4.93 -28.97
CA THR A 356 -19.18 -5.24 -28.06
C THR A 356 -19.99 -4.02 -27.62
N ARG A 357 -19.68 -2.81 -28.11
CA ARG A 357 -20.52 -1.62 -27.89
C ARG A 357 -21.39 -1.29 -29.10
N PRO A 358 -22.71 -1.03 -28.93
CA PRO A 358 -23.56 -0.58 -30.03
C PRO A 358 -23.01 0.70 -30.66
N SER A 359 -23.06 0.74 -31.99
CA SER A 359 -22.37 1.66 -32.88
C SER A 359 -22.96 3.09 -32.88
N GLU A 360 -22.75 3.86 -31.80
CA GLU A 360 -22.99 5.32 -31.81
C GLU A 360 -21.79 6.15 -31.31
N THR A 361 -20.69 5.54 -30.85
CA THR A 361 -19.52 6.27 -30.31
C THR A 361 -18.22 6.07 -31.10
N ALA A 362 -18.26 6.10 -32.43
CA ALA A 362 -17.07 6.06 -33.30
C ALA A 362 -16.17 7.33 -33.24
N ALA A 363 -16.22 8.09 -32.14
CA ALA A 363 -15.47 9.34 -31.91
C ALA A 363 -14.29 9.20 -30.93
N VAL A 364 -14.06 8.03 -30.35
CA VAL A 364 -13.00 7.84 -29.33
C VAL A 364 -11.67 7.57 -30.02
N GLY A 365 -10.77 8.56 -29.99
CA GLY A 365 -9.41 8.41 -30.52
C GLY A 365 -8.55 7.41 -29.71
N PRO A 366 -7.25 7.24 -30.07
CA PRO A 366 -6.39 6.24 -29.44
C PRO A 366 -6.32 6.44 -27.91
N THR A 367 -6.42 5.33 -27.17
CA THR A 367 -6.31 5.33 -25.71
C THR A 367 -4.92 4.86 -25.32
N LEU A 368 -4.25 5.64 -24.47
CA LEU A 368 -2.93 5.33 -23.95
C LEU A 368 -3.08 4.59 -22.61
N ILE A 369 -2.44 3.43 -22.48
CA ILE A 369 -2.49 2.61 -21.26
C ILE A 369 -1.14 2.66 -20.53
N LEU A 370 -1.14 3.21 -19.32
CA LEU A 370 0.05 3.41 -18.50
C LEU A 370 0.01 2.57 -17.21
N THR A 371 1.07 1.82 -16.97
CA THR A 371 1.28 0.99 -15.76
C THR A 371 2.33 1.61 -14.86
N ASN A 372 2.55 1.07 -13.65
CA ASN A 372 3.65 1.53 -12.77
C ASN A 372 5.05 1.33 -13.39
N ARG A 373 5.17 0.54 -14.46
CA ARG A 373 6.43 0.32 -15.18
C ARG A 373 6.59 1.23 -16.39
N THR A 374 5.50 1.64 -17.02
CA THR A 374 5.51 2.38 -18.29
C THR A 374 5.18 3.87 -18.15
N PHE A 375 4.87 4.34 -16.95
CA PHE A 375 4.59 5.76 -16.72
C PHE A 375 5.91 6.60 -16.72
N PRO A 376 5.97 7.76 -17.40
CA PRO A 376 7.17 8.58 -17.52
C PRO A 376 7.40 9.48 -16.29
N TYR A 377 7.66 8.85 -15.15
CA TYR A 377 7.87 9.57 -13.89
C TYR A 377 9.05 10.54 -13.99
N GLY A 378 8.87 11.76 -13.50
CA GLY A 378 9.89 12.80 -13.49
C GLY A 378 10.12 13.50 -14.84
N GLN A 379 9.34 13.16 -15.86
CA GLN A 379 9.37 13.81 -17.18
C GLN A 379 8.14 14.70 -17.42
N VAL A 380 7.08 14.52 -16.63
CA VAL A 380 5.85 15.30 -16.73
C VAL A 380 5.64 16.17 -15.48
N PRO A 381 5.04 17.36 -15.62
CA PRO A 381 4.65 18.18 -14.47
C PRO A 381 3.72 17.41 -13.53
N PHE A 382 3.80 17.71 -12.23
CA PHE A 382 3.00 17.05 -11.20
C PHE A 382 1.50 17.08 -11.50
N GLU A 383 0.97 18.20 -11.99
CA GLU A 383 -0.46 18.33 -12.33
C GLU A 383 -0.89 17.38 -13.45
N VAL A 384 0.00 17.14 -14.43
CA VAL A 384 -0.24 16.17 -15.50
C VAL A 384 -0.23 14.76 -14.93
N PHE A 385 0.77 14.43 -14.12
CA PHE A 385 0.86 13.15 -13.42
C PHE A 385 -0.40 12.86 -12.58
N LEU A 386 -0.87 13.85 -11.84
CA LEU A 386 -2.01 13.71 -10.95
C LEU A 386 -3.30 13.52 -11.74
N ASN A 387 -3.50 14.23 -12.85
CA ASN A 387 -4.79 14.30 -13.53
C ASN A 387 -4.89 13.53 -14.85
N CYS A 388 -3.85 12.79 -15.26
CA CYS A 388 -3.82 12.18 -16.60
C CYS A 388 -4.90 11.12 -16.85
N GLY A 389 -5.34 10.37 -15.83
CA GLY A 389 -6.38 9.34 -15.99
C GLY A 389 -7.74 9.81 -15.48
N LYS A 390 -7.79 10.07 -14.18
CA LYS A 390 -8.95 10.62 -13.49
C LYS A 390 -8.53 11.96 -12.90
N LYS A 391 -9.39 12.98 -13.01
CA LYS A 391 -9.15 14.28 -12.38
C LYS A 391 -9.24 14.13 -10.87
N ALA A 392 -8.27 14.67 -10.13
CA ALA A 392 -8.30 14.65 -8.67
C ALA A 392 -9.51 15.43 -8.17
N VAL A 393 -10.35 14.77 -7.37
CA VAL A 393 -11.55 15.37 -6.79
C VAL A 393 -11.15 16.22 -5.59
N PHE A 394 -11.70 17.43 -5.50
CA PHE A 394 -11.53 18.26 -4.32
C PHE A 394 -12.24 17.63 -3.13
N ARG A 395 -11.50 17.39 -2.04
CA ARG A 395 -12.04 16.90 -0.77
C ARG A 395 -11.92 18.00 0.29
N PRO A 396 -13.01 18.38 1.00
CA PRO A 396 -12.95 19.40 2.03
C PRO A 396 -12.18 18.93 3.28
N GLN A 397 -11.65 19.87 4.08
CA GLN A 397 -11.18 19.55 5.43
C GLN A 397 -12.38 19.37 6.38
N LEU A 398 -12.18 18.73 7.53
CA LEU A 398 -13.22 18.62 8.56
C LEU A 398 -13.73 20.00 9.03
N THR A 399 -12.88 21.01 9.08
CA THR A 399 -13.26 22.39 9.38
C THR A 399 -14.11 23.02 8.27
N ASP A 400 -13.82 22.68 7.01
CA ASP A 400 -14.62 23.12 5.87
C ASP A 400 -16.00 22.45 5.91
N VAL A 401 -16.06 21.15 6.20
CA VAL A 401 -17.32 20.39 6.39
C VAL A 401 -18.15 21.01 7.51
N ALA A 402 -17.57 21.20 8.71
CA ALA A 402 -18.27 21.81 9.84
C ALA A 402 -18.77 23.22 9.53
N ARG A 403 -18.02 24.00 8.74
CA ARG A 403 -18.43 25.33 8.29
C ARG A 403 -19.61 25.25 7.30
N VAL A 404 -19.60 24.30 6.37
CA VAL A 404 -20.72 24.06 5.45
C VAL A 404 -21.97 23.62 6.22
N GLU A 405 -21.83 22.67 7.14
CA GLU A 405 -22.93 22.22 8.01
C GLU A 405 -23.52 23.37 8.84
N GLY A 406 -22.66 24.20 9.44
CA GLY A 406 -23.07 25.40 10.18
C GLY A 406 -23.80 26.40 9.28
N TYR A 407 -23.34 26.59 8.04
CA TYR A 407 -24.00 27.48 7.09
C TYR A 407 -25.38 26.95 6.67
N LEU A 408 -25.48 25.67 6.30
CA LEU A 408 -26.74 25.03 5.92
C LEU A 408 -27.77 25.10 7.04
N ARG A 409 -27.34 24.93 8.30
CA ARG A 409 -28.21 25.04 9.47
C ARG A 409 -28.63 26.48 9.77
N VAL A 410 -27.67 27.38 9.92
CA VAL A 410 -27.94 28.75 10.43
C VAL A 410 -28.48 29.67 9.34
N ARG A 411 -27.91 29.61 8.13
CA ARG A 411 -28.30 30.47 7.00
C ARG A 411 -29.33 29.80 6.09
N GLY A 412 -29.23 28.49 5.93
CA GLY A 412 -30.18 27.70 5.14
C GLY A 412 -31.45 27.31 5.90
N GLY A 413 -31.47 27.44 7.23
CA GLY A 413 -32.62 27.07 8.06
C GLY A 413 -32.95 25.57 8.02
N LEU A 414 -32.02 24.72 7.58
CA LEU A 414 -32.26 23.31 7.37
C LEU A 414 -32.21 22.51 8.68
N PRO A 415 -33.15 21.58 8.91
CA PRO A 415 -33.07 20.57 9.96
C PRO A 415 -31.79 19.71 9.85
N GLN A 416 -31.33 19.18 10.98
CA GLN A 416 -30.08 18.40 11.07
C GLN A 416 -30.07 17.21 10.10
N GLU A 417 -31.21 16.55 9.94
CA GLU A 417 -31.37 15.37 9.09
C GLU A 417 -31.15 15.71 7.60
N LEU A 418 -31.63 16.89 7.16
CA LEU A 418 -31.39 17.37 5.80
C LEU A 418 -29.95 17.83 5.61
N VAL A 419 -29.33 18.44 6.63
CA VAL A 419 -27.91 18.79 6.58
C VAL A 419 -27.06 17.54 6.42
N GLU A 420 -27.30 16.50 7.22
CA GLU A 420 -26.61 15.21 7.14
C GLU A 420 -26.83 14.52 5.78
N TYR A 421 -28.05 14.56 5.26
CA TYR A 421 -28.36 14.01 3.93
C TYR A 421 -27.62 14.75 2.82
N ILE A 422 -27.60 16.09 2.84
CA ILE A 422 -26.90 16.91 1.84
C ILE A 422 -25.38 16.69 1.93
N THR A 423 -24.80 16.67 3.13
CA THR A 423 -23.36 16.45 3.29
C THR A 423 -22.97 15.02 2.93
N ALA A 424 -23.81 14.02 3.19
CA ALA A 424 -23.60 12.65 2.74
C ALA A 424 -23.64 12.54 1.20
N LEU A 425 -24.63 13.16 0.54
CA LEU A 425 -24.72 13.21 -0.92
C LEU A 425 -23.53 13.90 -1.58
N ALA A 426 -22.98 14.93 -0.93
CA ALA A 426 -21.78 15.62 -1.38
C ALA A 426 -20.48 14.88 -1.05
N GLU A 427 -20.56 13.71 -0.41
CA GLU A 427 -19.42 12.95 0.14
C GLU A 427 -18.58 13.77 1.16
N TYR A 428 -19.18 14.78 1.78
CA TYR A 428 -18.58 15.64 2.80
C TYR A 428 -18.67 14.99 4.17
N ASN A 429 -18.23 13.74 4.27
CA ASN A 429 -18.20 13.01 5.53
C ASN A 429 -16.77 12.92 6.09
N SER A 430 -16.66 12.63 7.38
CA SER A 430 -15.39 12.56 8.10
C SER A 430 -14.45 11.47 7.60
N GLN A 431 -14.96 10.48 6.85
CA GLN A 431 -14.17 9.42 6.25
C GLN A 431 -13.47 9.87 4.96
N HIS A 432 -14.08 10.78 4.20
CA HIS A 432 -13.58 11.29 2.92
C HIS A 432 -12.94 12.67 3.02
N ALA A 433 -12.97 13.31 4.19
CA ALA A 433 -12.30 14.58 4.42
C ALA A 433 -10.78 14.48 4.17
N ARG A 434 -10.21 15.47 3.46
CA ARG A 434 -8.76 15.51 3.25
C ARG A 434 -8.05 15.76 4.58
N ARG A 435 -6.91 15.11 4.76
CA ARG A 435 -6.02 15.35 5.91
C ARG A 435 -5.15 16.59 5.71
N LEU A 436 -4.51 16.70 4.55
CA LEU A 436 -3.57 17.79 4.27
C LEU A 436 -4.31 19.13 4.08
N PRO A 437 -3.96 20.19 4.84
CA PRO A 437 -4.51 21.51 4.60
C PRO A 437 -4.30 22.03 3.18
N VAL A 438 -3.08 21.88 2.67
CA VAL A 438 -2.74 22.11 1.27
C VAL A 438 -2.71 20.77 0.53
N PRO A 439 -3.66 20.51 -0.37
CA PRO A 439 -3.81 19.18 -0.97
C PRO A 439 -2.59 18.82 -1.81
N HIS A 440 -2.20 17.54 -1.73
CA HIS A 440 -1.13 16.94 -2.54
C HIS A 440 0.27 17.59 -2.42
N ASP A 441 0.49 18.42 -1.39
CA ASP A 441 1.77 19.07 -1.09
C ASP A 441 2.25 18.74 0.33
N PRO A 442 2.62 17.49 0.64
CA PRO A 442 2.98 17.08 1.99
C PRO A 442 4.07 17.93 2.66
N LEU A 443 5.00 18.50 1.89
CA LEU A 443 6.11 19.31 2.40
C LEU A 443 5.76 20.80 2.60
N HIS A 444 4.54 21.21 2.26
CA HIS A 444 4.08 22.58 2.54
C HIS A 444 4.10 22.87 4.05
N HIS A 445 4.49 24.09 4.43
CA HIS A 445 4.64 24.47 5.85
C HIS A 445 3.35 24.28 6.66
N ALA A 446 2.19 24.58 6.08
CA ALA A 446 0.87 24.37 6.70
C ALA A 446 0.54 22.88 6.95
N ASN A 447 1.21 21.96 6.26
CA ASN A 447 0.99 20.52 6.37
C ASN A 447 1.95 19.85 7.37
N ARG A 448 2.84 20.61 8.02
CA ARG A 448 3.90 20.08 8.89
C ARG A 448 3.40 19.16 10.00
N ALA A 449 2.27 19.49 10.62
CA ALA A 449 1.69 18.69 11.70
C ALA A 449 1.24 17.31 11.18
N GLU A 450 0.39 17.29 10.14
CA GLU A 450 -0.08 16.06 9.51
C GLU A 450 1.06 15.22 8.92
N LEU A 451 2.08 15.85 8.31
CA LEU A 451 3.26 15.15 7.80
C LEU A 451 4.01 14.45 8.93
N ARG A 452 4.23 15.12 10.07
CA ARG A 452 4.93 14.53 11.22
C ARG A 452 4.16 13.33 11.76
N ASP A 453 2.85 13.46 11.90
CA ASP A 453 1.99 12.38 12.40
C ASP A 453 1.98 11.19 11.44
N TYR A 454 1.94 11.45 10.13
CA TYR A 454 2.05 10.42 9.10
C TYR A 454 3.40 9.68 9.13
N LEU A 455 4.52 10.41 9.19
CA LEU A 455 5.85 9.81 9.29
C LEU A 455 6.02 8.99 10.57
N THR A 456 5.42 9.45 11.68
CA THR A 456 5.36 8.70 12.94
C THR A 456 4.62 7.38 12.76
N ARG A 457 3.47 7.38 12.06
CA ARG A 457 2.70 6.17 11.76
C ARG A 457 3.47 5.20 10.87
N CYS A 458 4.12 5.67 9.80
CA CYS A 458 4.98 4.83 8.96
C CYS A 458 6.11 4.19 9.79
N TRP A 459 6.75 4.97 10.67
CA TRP A 459 7.77 4.45 11.58
C TRP A 459 7.24 3.36 12.51
N GLN A 460 6.08 3.59 13.13
CA GLN A 460 5.44 2.60 14.01
C GLN A 460 5.07 1.31 13.28
N VAL A 461 4.63 1.38 12.01
CA VAL A 461 4.38 0.18 11.20
C VAL A 461 5.66 -0.63 11.03
N MET A 462 6.79 0.01 10.67
CA MET A 462 8.08 -0.68 10.55
C MET A 462 8.52 -1.33 11.88
N VAL A 463 8.35 -0.61 13.00
CA VAL A 463 8.66 -1.12 14.35
C VAL A 463 7.84 -2.36 14.70
N ARG A 464 6.54 -2.36 14.39
CA ARG A 464 5.62 -3.49 14.64
C ARG A 464 5.89 -4.68 13.74
N CYS A 465 6.23 -4.45 12.48
CA CYS A 465 6.67 -5.52 11.58
C CYS A 465 7.98 -6.15 12.05
N ASN A 466 8.95 -5.35 12.51
CA ASN A 466 10.18 -5.87 13.10
C ASN A 466 9.91 -6.68 14.38
N MET A 467 8.98 -6.20 15.22
CA MET A 467 8.53 -6.93 16.41
C MET A 467 7.93 -8.29 16.04
N LEU A 468 6.98 -8.32 15.11
CA LEU A 468 6.36 -9.58 14.65
C LEU A 468 7.42 -10.53 14.10
N ALA A 469 8.32 -10.04 13.24
CA ALA A 469 9.40 -10.86 12.69
C ALA A 469 10.21 -11.55 13.79
N GLN A 470 10.63 -10.81 14.82
CA GLN A 470 11.38 -11.35 15.95
C GLN A 470 10.60 -12.43 16.70
N GLU A 471 9.30 -12.22 16.96
CA GLU A 471 8.47 -13.18 17.71
C GLU A 471 8.23 -14.48 16.93
N VAL A 472 8.24 -14.44 15.60
CA VAL A 472 8.08 -15.61 14.73
C VAL A 472 9.41 -16.21 14.27
N GLY A 473 10.52 -15.82 14.90
CA GLY A 473 11.86 -16.37 14.60
C GLY A 473 12.44 -15.92 13.25
N ARG A 474 11.91 -14.84 12.67
CA ARG A 474 12.43 -14.20 11.45
C ARG A 474 13.26 -12.98 11.81
N LYS A 475 14.10 -12.54 10.88
CA LYS A 475 14.88 -11.31 10.99
C LYS A 475 14.62 -10.46 9.76
N ILE A 476 14.31 -9.18 9.97
CA ILE A 476 14.32 -8.20 8.88
C ILE A 476 15.71 -7.59 8.82
N ASP A 477 16.46 -7.83 7.75
CA ASP A 477 17.72 -7.14 7.51
C ASP A 477 17.48 -5.68 7.08
N TRP A 478 17.26 -4.80 8.07
CA TRP A 478 16.97 -3.38 7.83
C TRP A 478 18.06 -2.66 7.06
N VAL A 479 19.33 -3.06 7.18
CA VAL A 479 20.42 -2.46 6.40
C VAL A 479 20.22 -2.79 4.93
N ALA A 480 19.99 -4.07 4.60
CA ALA A 480 19.69 -4.50 3.24
C ALA A 480 18.41 -3.83 2.71
N GLN A 481 17.32 -3.82 3.50
CA GLN A 481 16.04 -3.22 3.10
C GLN A 481 16.17 -1.72 2.79
N VAL A 482 16.93 -0.96 3.59
CA VAL A 482 17.19 0.46 3.35
C VAL A 482 18.03 0.65 2.08
N VAL A 483 19.13 -0.08 1.93
CA VAL A 483 20.04 0.05 0.77
C VAL A 483 19.33 -0.31 -0.54
N GLU A 484 18.58 -1.42 -0.56
CA GLU A 484 17.79 -1.82 -1.73
C GLU A 484 16.70 -0.79 -2.04
N THR A 485 16.03 -0.27 -1.02
CA THR A 485 14.99 0.72 -1.23
C THR A 485 15.58 2.00 -1.82
N LEU A 486 16.74 2.45 -1.32
CA LEU A 486 17.46 3.58 -1.89
C LEU A 486 17.87 3.32 -3.36
N ASP A 487 18.35 2.13 -3.70
CA ASP A 487 18.71 1.76 -5.08
C ASP A 487 17.50 1.77 -6.03
N ARG A 488 16.30 1.44 -5.53
CA ARG A 488 15.04 1.49 -6.28
C ARG A 488 14.50 2.91 -6.44
N LEU A 489 14.69 3.77 -5.42
CA LEU A 489 14.13 5.11 -5.32
C LEU A 489 14.99 6.17 -6.02
N VAL A 490 16.31 6.14 -5.80
CA VAL A 490 17.25 7.17 -6.27
C VAL A 490 17.83 6.79 -7.63
N ALA A 491 17.93 7.75 -8.53
CA ALA A 491 18.51 7.53 -9.85
C ALA A 491 20.03 7.34 -9.79
N LYS A 492 20.54 6.58 -10.77
CA LYS A 492 21.96 6.29 -10.93
C LYS A 492 22.43 6.81 -12.29
N PRO A 493 23.64 7.37 -12.41
CA PRO A 493 24.24 7.64 -13.70
C PRO A 493 24.37 6.34 -14.53
N PRO A 494 24.32 6.42 -15.87
CA PRO A 494 24.51 5.26 -16.74
C PRO A 494 25.77 4.46 -16.39
N GLY A 495 25.67 3.14 -16.35
CA GLY A 495 26.77 2.22 -16.04
C GLY A 495 27.18 2.15 -14.56
N LYS A 496 26.59 2.94 -13.66
CA LYS A 496 26.86 2.89 -12.22
C LYS A 496 25.82 2.03 -11.49
N LYS A 497 26.27 1.23 -10.52
CA LYS A 497 25.42 0.48 -9.59
C LYS A 497 25.72 0.97 -8.16
N LEU A 498 24.69 1.11 -7.32
CA LEU A 498 24.90 1.52 -5.92
C LEU A 498 25.65 0.45 -5.13
N PHE A 499 25.39 -0.82 -5.41
CA PHE A 499 26.05 -1.93 -4.76
C PHE A 499 26.21 -3.13 -5.69
N LYS A 500 27.09 -4.05 -5.30
CA LYS A 500 27.22 -5.40 -5.86
C LYS A 500 26.86 -6.41 -4.79
N ARG A 501 26.35 -7.56 -5.22
CA ARG A 501 26.09 -8.73 -4.37
C ARG A 501 26.90 -9.89 -4.88
N GLU A 502 27.56 -10.57 -3.98
CA GLU A 502 28.33 -11.77 -4.26
C GLU A 502 27.88 -12.85 -3.28
N LEU A 503 27.51 -14.02 -3.82
CA LEU A 503 27.13 -15.15 -2.99
C LEU A 503 28.41 -15.75 -2.42
N MET A 504 28.56 -15.66 -1.11
CA MET A 504 29.48 -16.46 -0.32
C MET A 504 28.73 -17.71 0.13
N ASP A 505 29.44 -18.78 0.47
CA ASP A 505 28.91 -20.13 0.78
C ASP A 505 27.48 -20.14 1.34
N GLU A 506 27.25 -19.44 2.46
CA GLU A 506 25.96 -19.39 3.17
C GLU A 506 25.32 -18.00 3.28
N TYR A 507 25.92 -16.96 2.70
CA TYR A 507 25.42 -15.58 2.82
C TYR A 507 25.75 -14.72 1.60
N TRP A 508 25.02 -13.64 1.40
CA TRP A 508 25.36 -12.64 0.39
C TRP A 508 26.24 -11.55 1.01
N GLU A 509 27.41 -11.31 0.42
CA GLU A 509 28.19 -10.12 0.71
C GLU A 509 27.71 -8.98 -0.18
N VAL A 510 27.26 -7.89 0.45
CA VAL A 510 26.86 -6.66 -0.25
C VAL A 510 27.99 -5.66 -0.14
N THR A 511 28.51 -5.23 -1.28
CA THR A 511 29.56 -4.21 -1.39
C THR A 511 28.97 -2.93 -1.95
N LEU A 512 28.95 -1.85 -1.14
CA LEU A 512 28.52 -0.53 -1.58
C LEU A 512 29.59 0.14 -2.45
N ALA A 513 29.15 0.75 -3.54
CA ALA A 513 30.00 1.46 -4.49
C ALA A 513 30.20 2.93 -4.08
N GLY A 514 31.46 3.37 -4.12
CA GLY A 514 31.87 4.76 -3.90
C GLY A 514 32.56 5.37 -5.13
N GLY A 515 33.33 6.43 -4.88
CA GLY A 515 34.22 7.04 -5.88
C GLY A 515 35.45 6.18 -6.19
N SER A 516 36.21 6.54 -7.23
CA SER A 516 37.46 5.85 -7.57
C SER A 516 38.49 5.89 -6.42
N GLY A 517 39.06 4.74 -6.06
CA GLY A 517 40.14 4.63 -5.06
C GLY A 517 39.69 4.37 -3.61
N GLU A 518 38.39 4.13 -3.36
CA GLU A 518 37.86 3.89 -2.02
C GLU A 518 37.85 2.40 -1.62
N LEU A 519 38.10 2.11 -0.33
CA LEU A 519 37.82 0.80 0.25
C LEU A 519 36.30 0.60 0.34
N PRO A 520 35.73 -0.46 -0.26
CA PRO A 520 34.30 -0.69 -0.25
C PRO A 520 33.76 -0.91 1.16
N HIS A 521 32.62 -0.29 1.49
CA HIS A 521 31.84 -0.70 2.67
C HIS A 521 31.09 -1.99 2.36
N ARG A 522 31.23 -2.99 3.24
CA ARG A 522 30.67 -4.32 3.07
C ARG A 522 29.81 -4.72 4.25
N PHE A 523 28.69 -5.36 3.98
CA PHE A 523 27.87 -5.99 5.00
C PHE A 523 27.33 -7.33 4.50
N ARG A 524 27.06 -8.24 5.43
CA ARG A 524 26.51 -9.56 5.13
C ARG A 524 25.00 -9.53 5.24
N THR A 525 24.33 -10.19 4.31
CA THR A 525 22.90 -10.46 4.40
C THR A 525 22.65 -11.95 4.21
N TYR A 526 21.73 -12.49 5.02
CA TYR A 526 21.45 -13.93 5.10
C TYR A 526 20.13 -14.30 4.44
N ASP A 527 19.33 -13.31 4.08
CA ASP A 527 18.09 -13.52 3.35
C ASP A 527 18.39 -13.78 1.88
N ARG A 528 17.69 -14.78 1.35
CA ARG A 528 17.91 -15.35 0.04
C ARG A 528 16.59 -15.26 -0.74
N TYR A 529 16.70 -14.58 -1.89
CA TYR A 529 16.03 -14.85 -3.17
C TYR A 529 15.03 -13.82 -3.72
N VAL A 530 15.37 -13.43 -4.96
CA VAL A 530 14.51 -12.94 -6.05
C VAL A 530 13.46 -13.97 -6.39
#